data_AF-A0A414Q0F4-F1
#
_entry.id   AF-A0A414Q0F4-F1
#
_cell.length_a   1.000
_cell.length_b   1.000
_cell.length_c   1.000
_cell.angle_alpha   90.00
_cell.angle_beta   90.00
_cell.angle_gamma   90.00
#
_symmetry.space_group_name_H-M   'P 1'
#
loop_
_entity.id
_entity.type
_entity.pdbx_description
1 polymer ?
#
loop_
_entity_poly.entity_id
_entity_poly.type
_entity_poly.pdbx_seq_one_letter_code
_entity_poly.pdbx_strand_id
1 'polypeptide(L)'
;MQTLKKRLKNRAFILIGTLILIVFILGNFLLGYRIIYKKGERLNSYFSTISIDSKVHNLQTLAYDELKRIDKEISSGNYQSGAEYIGFEENFNRVWLGNSKNSYSFNRYLLYRIRFNGKTCYKYGDGDNKNFKEIILVNLYSYPYTNNIVTIEMKKTLTNPKANNQVSLLAKVEIEYEKGNKNPLTPNSEKLKEFVVNFENSVVK
;
A
#
# COMPACT_ATOMS: atom_id res chain seq x y z
N MET A 1 4.11 -75.07 42.10
CA MET A 1 3.18 -73.92 41.99
C MET A 1 3.77 -72.60 42.51
N GLN A 2 4.50 -72.58 43.63
CA GLN A 2 5.09 -71.34 44.21
C GLN A 2 6.19 -70.67 43.36
N THR A 3 7.04 -71.44 42.68
CA THR A 3 8.12 -70.93 41.81
C THR A 3 7.60 -70.23 40.54
N LEU A 4 6.52 -70.73 39.96
CA LEU A 4 5.85 -70.15 38.79
C LEU A 4 5.20 -68.79 39.15
N LYS A 5 4.53 -68.73 40.31
CA LYS A 5 3.90 -67.51 40.85
C LYS A 5 4.95 -66.41 41.12
N LYS A 6 6.13 -66.80 41.62
CA LYS A 6 7.28 -65.89 41.86
C LYS A 6 7.89 -65.35 40.54
N ARG A 7 8.05 -66.20 39.51
CA ARG A 7 8.52 -65.77 38.18
C ARG A 7 7.54 -64.83 37.47
N LEU A 8 6.23 -65.12 37.53
CA LEU A 8 5.18 -64.25 36.99
C LEU A 8 5.14 -62.89 37.70
N LYS A 9 5.24 -62.88 39.04
CA LYS A 9 5.30 -61.64 39.83
C LYS A 9 6.52 -60.79 39.46
N ASN A 10 7.70 -61.40 39.27
CA ASN A 10 8.90 -60.68 38.85
C ASN A 10 8.80 -60.13 37.41
N ARG A 11 8.21 -60.87 36.47
CA ARG A 11 7.99 -60.38 35.10
C ARG A 11 6.98 -59.24 35.04
N ALA A 12 5.90 -59.33 35.82
CA ALA A 12 4.91 -58.26 35.94
C ALA A 12 5.52 -57.00 36.56
N PHE A 13 6.40 -57.15 37.56
CA PHE A 13 7.13 -56.03 38.18
C PHE A 13 8.07 -55.34 37.17
N ILE A 14 8.80 -56.11 36.36
CA ILE A 14 9.65 -55.56 35.29
C ILE A 14 8.81 -54.82 34.25
N LEU A 15 7.67 -55.38 33.82
CA LEU A 15 6.75 -54.74 32.87
C LEU A 15 6.17 -53.42 33.39
N ILE A 16 5.79 -53.37 34.67
CA ILE A 16 5.28 -52.15 35.29
C ILE A 16 6.40 -51.10 35.39
N GLY A 17 7.61 -51.52 35.78
CA GLY A 17 8.78 -50.63 35.85
C GLY A 17 9.14 -50.04 34.50
N THR A 18 9.14 -50.84 33.42
CA THR A 18 9.40 -50.34 32.06
C THR A 18 8.28 -49.42 31.57
N LEU A 19 7.01 -49.71 31.89
CA LEU A 19 5.89 -48.84 31.51
C LEU A 19 5.99 -47.46 32.19
N ILE A 20 6.32 -47.42 33.48
CA ILE A 20 6.54 -46.15 34.22
C ILE A 20 7.70 -45.37 33.59
N LEU A 21 8.80 -46.04 33.23
CA LEU A 21 9.95 -45.42 32.58
C LEU A 21 9.57 -44.80 31.22
N ILE A 22 8.80 -45.53 30.40
CA ILE A 22 8.33 -45.05 29.10
C ILE A 22 7.44 -43.82 29.27
N VAL A 23 6.48 -43.84 30.19
CA VAL A 23 5.59 -42.71 30.48
C VAL A 23 6.40 -41.49 30.95
N PHE A 24 7.42 -41.70 31.78
CA PHE A 24 8.31 -40.63 32.24
C PHE A 24 9.12 -40.01 31.09
N ILE A 25 9.65 -40.84 30.18
CA ILE A 25 10.38 -40.36 29.00
C ILE A 25 9.44 -39.59 28.05
N LEU A 26 8.25 -40.13 27.76
CA LEU A 26 7.25 -39.44 26.93
C LEU A 26 6.78 -38.13 27.54
N GLY A 27 6.55 -38.08 28.86
CA GLY A 27 6.17 -36.85 29.56
C GLY A 27 7.24 -35.76 29.42
N ASN A 28 8.51 -36.11 29.63
CA ASN A 28 9.62 -35.17 29.43
C ASN A 28 9.76 -34.74 27.97
N PHE A 29 9.58 -35.66 27.02
CA PHE A 29 9.61 -35.35 25.59
C PHE A 29 8.51 -34.35 25.20
N LEU A 30 7.27 -34.57 25.66
CA LEU A 30 6.13 -33.67 25.40
C LEU A 30 6.33 -32.30 26.04
N LEU A 31 6.88 -32.24 27.26
CA LEU A 31 7.25 -30.98 27.92
C LEU A 31 8.33 -30.24 27.13
N GLY A 32 9.38 -30.93 26.70
CA GLY A 32 10.44 -30.38 25.85
C GLY A 32 9.90 -29.83 24.52
N TYR A 33 9.06 -30.61 23.84
CA TYR A 33 8.39 -30.20 22.61
C TYR A 33 7.55 -28.94 22.82
N ARG A 34 6.75 -28.88 23.88
CA ARG A 34 5.92 -27.69 24.20
C ARG A 34 6.75 -26.44 24.43
N ILE A 35 7.90 -26.57 25.09
CA ILE A 35 8.83 -25.45 25.33
C ILE A 35 9.44 -24.96 24.02
N ILE A 36 9.94 -25.89 23.18
CA ILE A 36 10.54 -25.57 21.88
C ILE A 36 9.51 -24.92 20.96
N TYR A 37 8.30 -25.48 20.89
CA TYR A 37 7.21 -24.95 20.07
C TYR A 37 6.85 -23.50 20.46
N LYS A 38 6.62 -23.24 21.76
CA LYS A 38 6.33 -21.88 22.26
C LYS A 38 7.49 -20.90 22.02
N LYS A 39 8.75 -21.36 22.12
CA LYS A 39 9.91 -20.53 21.78
C LYS A 39 9.95 -20.23 20.28
N GLY A 40 9.63 -21.21 19.44
CA GLY A 40 9.49 -21.04 17.99
C GLY A 40 8.43 -20.02 17.62
N GLU A 41 7.25 -20.09 18.21
CA GLU A 41 6.17 -19.10 18.01
C GLU A 41 6.62 -17.68 18.36
N ARG A 42 7.27 -17.52 19.52
CA ARG A 42 7.81 -16.21 19.95
C ARG A 42 8.84 -15.68 18.96
N LEU A 43 9.79 -16.52 18.54
CA LEU A 43 10.80 -16.12 17.56
C LEU A 43 10.17 -15.71 16.24
N ASN A 44 9.21 -16.49 15.74
CA ASN A 44 8.50 -16.14 14.51
C ASN A 44 7.75 -14.80 14.64
N SER A 45 7.12 -14.55 15.79
CA SER A 45 6.50 -13.26 16.09
C SER A 45 7.52 -12.11 16.13
N TYR A 46 8.70 -12.32 16.72
CA TYR A 46 9.74 -11.29 16.73
C TYR A 46 10.27 -11.01 15.31
N PHE A 47 10.53 -12.06 14.52
CA PHE A 47 10.98 -11.91 13.14
C PHE A 47 9.93 -11.21 12.25
N SER A 48 8.64 -11.52 12.45
CA SER A 48 7.58 -10.84 11.71
C SER A 48 7.48 -9.35 12.08
N THR A 49 7.60 -9.00 13.37
CA THR A 49 7.68 -7.60 13.82
C THR A 49 8.86 -6.86 13.20
N ILE A 50 10.07 -7.42 13.28
CA ILE A 50 11.28 -6.80 12.68
C ILE A 50 11.11 -6.59 11.17
N SER A 51 10.51 -7.55 10.47
CA SER A 51 10.22 -7.43 9.03
C SER A 51 9.24 -6.29 8.74
N ILE A 52 8.19 -6.14 9.55
CA ILE A 52 7.21 -5.05 9.43
C ILE A 52 7.89 -3.69 9.69
N ASP A 53 8.68 -3.57 10.75
CA ASP A 53 9.35 -2.31 11.10
C ASP A 53 10.33 -1.87 10.00
N SER A 54 11.11 -2.81 9.46
CA SER A 54 12.00 -2.56 8.33
C SER A 54 11.23 -2.09 7.09
N LYS A 55 10.08 -2.70 6.79
CA LYS A 55 9.18 -2.25 5.72
C LYS A 55 8.69 -0.82 5.98
N VAL A 56 8.14 -0.54 7.17
CA VAL A 56 7.65 0.81 7.51
C VAL A 56 8.76 1.86 7.36
N HIS A 57 9.97 1.58 7.84
CA HIS A 57 11.11 2.48 7.69
C HIS A 57 11.45 2.75 6.22
N ASN A 58 11.46 1.72 5.38
CA ASN A 58 11.72 1.89 3.94
C ASN A 58 10.65 2.76 3.25
N LEU A 59 9.36 2.66 3.64
CA LEU A 59 8.33 3.57 3.12
C LEU A 59 8.59 5.01 3.51
N GLN A 60 8.91 5.24 4.78
CA GLN A 60 9.17 6.59 5.29
C GLN A 60 10.33 7.23 4.54
N THR A 61 11.41 6.49 4.32
CA THR A 61 12.56 6.98 3.54
C THR A 61 12.18 7.31 2.11
N LEU A 62 11.48 6.41 1.40
CA LEU A 62 11.06 6.66 0.01
C LEU A 62 10.06 7.82 -0.12
N ALA A 63 9.11 7.92 0.81
CA ALA A 63 8.17 9.03 0.89
C ALA A 63 8.90 10.35 1.11
N TYR A 64 9.83 10.37 2.08
CA TYR A 64 10.63 11.54 2.41
C TYR A 64 11.52 11.98 1.25
N ASP A 65 12.18 11.05 0.57
CA ASP A 65 13.01 11.35 -0.59
C ASP A 65 12.21 11.97 -1.73
N GLU A 66 11.00 11.48 -1.99
CA GLU A 66 10.13 12.05 -3.03
C GLU A 66 9.61 13.43 -2.62
N LEU A 67 9.14 13.61 -1.37
CA LEU A 67 8.71 14.92 -0.87
C LEU A 67 9.85 15.94 -0.91
N LYS A 68 11.07 15.54 -0.57
CA LYS A 68 12.26 16.37 -0.66
C LYS A 68 12.58 16.78 -2.10
N ARG A 69 12.34 15.91 -3.08
CA ARG A 69 12.47 16.26 -4.51
C ARG A 69 11.43 17.29 -4.93
N ILE A 70 10.17 17.08 -4.55
CA ILE A 70 9.09 18.03 -4.83
C ILE A 70 9.44 19.41 -4.26
N ASP A 71 9.81 19.46 -2.98
CA ASP A 71 10.19 20.69 -2.28
C ASP A 71 11.38 21.41 -2.94
N LYS A 72 12.42 20.65 -3.32
CA LYS A 72 13.58 21.20 -4.03
C LYS A 72 13.19 21.84 -5.36
N GLU A 73 12.37 21.16 -6.16
CA GLU A 73 11.98 21.62 -7.50
C GLU A 73 11.02 22.82 -7.45
N ILE A 74 10.17 22.90 -6.43
CA ILE A 74 9.36 24.10 -6.15
C ILE A 74 10.25 25.25 -5.69
N SER A 75 11.16 25.00 -4.75
CA SER A 75 12.06 26.01 -4.21
C SER A 75 13.04 26.56 -5.25
N SER A 76 13.41 25.77 -6.26
CA SER A 76 14.23 26.23 -7.38
C SER A 76 13.43 26.97 -8.47
N GLY A 77 12.10 27.06 -8.33
CA GLY A 77 11.22 27.74 -9.28
C GLY A 77 10.92 26.95 -10.55
N ASN A 78 11.27 25.66 -10.61
CA ASN A 78 10.98 24.81 -11.78
C ASN A 78 9.48 24.48 -11.88
N TYR A 79 8.79 24.46 -10.73
CA TYR A 79 7.34 24.33 -10.64
C TYR A 79 6.79 25.32 -9.62
N GLN A 80 5.57 25.81 -9.86
CA GLN A 80 4.87 26.77 -9.00
C GLN A 80 4.26 26.10 -7.77
N SER A 81 3.92 24.81 -7.85
CA SER A 81 3.29 24.09 -6.74
C SER A 81 3.51 22.58 -6.82
N GLY A 82 3.18 21.89 -5.73
CA GLY A 82 3.16 20.43 -5.71
C GLY A 82 2.11 19.84 -6.66
N ALA A 83 0.98 20.51 -6.86
CA ALA A 83 -0.03 20.06 -7.82
C ALA A 83 0.52 20.10 -9.25
N GLU A 84 1.25 21.17 -9.57
CA GLU A 84 1.93 21.28 -10.85
C GLU A 84 2.99 20.20 -11.01
N TYR A 85 3.88 19.99 -10.04
CA TYR A 85 4.89 18.93 -10.09
C TYR A 85 4.27 17.56 -10.40
N ILE A 86 3.17 17.22 -9.71
CA ILE A 86 2.48 15.93 -9.85
C ILE A 86 1.77 15.82 -11.20
N GLY A 87 1.17 16.92 -11.67
CA GLY A 87 0.29 16.93 -12.82
C GLY A 87 0.92 17.34 -14.14
N PHE A 88 2.16 17.84 -14.16
CA PHE A 88 2.76 18.47 -15.34
C PHE A 88 2.95 17.48 -16.49
N GLU A 89 2.56 17.91 -17.69
CA GLU A 89 2.76 17.20 -18.96
C GLU A 89 2.96 18.24 -20.07
N GLU A 90 3.89 17.99 -21.00
CA GLU A 90 4.38 19.00 -21.95
C GLU A 90 3.32 19.44 -22.97
N ASN A 91 2.44 18.54 -23.41
CA ASN A 91 1.48 18.82 -24.49
C ASN A 91 0.25 19.57 -23.98
N PHE A 92 -0.17 19.32 -22.74
CA PHE A 92 -1.44 19.83 -22.21
C PHE A 92 -1.29 20.67 -20.93
N ASN A 93 -0.07 20.95 -20.47
CA ASN A 93 0.31 21.56 -19.18
C ASN A 93 -0.07 20.74 -17.94
N ARG A 94 -1.23 20.07 -17.96
CA ARG A 94 -1.72 19.17 -16.91
C ARG A 94 -2.27 17.89 -17.53
N VAL A 95 -1.96 16.74 -16.93
CA VAL A 95 -2.46 15.43 -17.38
C VAL A 95 -3.99 15.38 -17.46
N TRP A 96 -4.69 15.96 -16.49
CA TRP A 96 -6.17 15.99 -16.46
C TRP A 96 -6.81 16.92 -17.49
N LEU A 97 -6.01 17.63 -18.31
CA LEU A 97 -6.47 18.36 -19.48
C LEU A 97 -6.28 17.56 -20.79
N GLY A 98 -5.62 16.41 -20.71
CA GLY A 98 -5.39 15.50 -21.82
C GLY A 98 -6.44 14.38 -21.92
N ASN A 99 -5.98 13.19 -22.30
CA ASN A 99 -6.80 12.01 -22.52
C ASN A 99 -6.12 10.74 -21.99
N SER A 100 -6.85 9.63 -22.00
CA SER A 100 -6.37 8.36 -21.42
C SER A 100 -5.13 7.75 -22.10
N LYS A 101 -4.79 8.15 -23.33
CA LYS A 101 -3.55 7.73 -23.99
C LYS A 101 -2.31 8.38 -23.37
N ASN A 102 -2.43 9.62 -22.93
CA ASN A 102 -1.38 10.39 -22.26
C ASN A 102 -1.74 10.62 -20.79
N SER A 103 -1.97 9.53 -20.07
CA SER A 103 -2.38 9.55 -18.66
C SER A 103 -1.22 9.68 -17.68
N TYR A 104 0.02 9.86 -18.15
CA TYR A 104 1.21 10.01 -17.32
C TYR A 104 1.71 11.46 -17.33
N SER A 105 2.07 11.97 -16.16
CA SER A 105 2.84 13.21 -16.01
C SER A 105 4.29 12.98 -16.43
N PHE A 106 5.00 14.06 -16.73
CA PHE A 106 6.46 14.05 -16.90
C PHE A 106 7.19 13.38 -15.72
N ASN A 107 6.75 13.65 -14.49
CA ASN A 107 7.30 13.09 -13.24
C ASN A 107 6.84 11.66 -12.92
N ARG A 108 6.27 10.95 -13.92
CA ARG A 108 5.84 9.54 -13.89
C ARG A 108 4.71 9.21 -12.92
N TYR A 109 3.86 10.18 -12.60
CA TYR A 109 2.57 9.93 -11.98
C TYR A 109 1.52 9.59 -13.04
N LEU A 110 0.81 8.48 -12.85
CA LEU A 110 -0.33 8.03 -13.65
C LEU A 110 -1.63 8.62 -13.09
N LEU A 111 -2.46 9.19 -13.93
CA LEU A 111 -3.84 9.56 -13.57
C LEU A 111 -4.67 8.29 -13.35
N TYR A 112 -4.97 8.02 -12.07
CA TYR A 112 -5.64 6.81 -11.63
C TYR A 112 -7.16 7.00 -11.51
N ARG A 113 -7.62 8.18 -11.08
CA ARG A 113 -9.04 8.46 -10.88
C ARG A 113 -9.36 9.95 -10.94
N ILE A 114 -10.54 10.30 -11.45
CA ILE A 114 -11.13 11.64 -11.34
C ILE A 114 -12.43 11.53 -10.55
N ARG A 115 -12.59 12.39 -9.56
CA ARG A 115 -13.83 12.55 -8.81
C ARG A 115 -14.33 13.98 -8.93
N PHE A 116 -15.63 14.14 -9.08
CA PHE A 116 -16.32 15.42 -9.08
C PHE A 116 -17.29 15.46 -7.90
N ASN A 117 -17.11 16.42 -6.99
CA ASN A 117 -17.89 16.53 -5.74
C ASN A 117 -18.03 15.17 -5.01
N GLY A 118 -16.92 14.43 -4.94
CA GLY A 118 -16.84 13.09 -4.32
C GLY A 118 -17.34 11.92 -5.18
N LYS A 119 -18.07 12.15 -6.27
CA LYS A 119 -18.53 11.09 -7.19
C LYS A 119 -17.45 10.73 -8.19
N THR A 120 -17.21 9.44 -8.43
CA THR A 120 -16.20 9.00 -9.41
C THR A 120 -16.72 9.21 -10.83
N CYS A 121 -15.97 9.95 -11.64
CA CYS A 121 -16.29 10.26 -13.04
C CYS A 121 -15.39 9.51 -14.02
N TYR A 122 -14.21 9.10 -13.57
CA TYR A 122 -13.26 8.29 -14.33
C TYR A 122 -12.43 7.44 -13.37
N LYS A 123 -12.15 6.21 -13.76
CA LYS A 123 -11.16 5.33 -13.15
C LYS A 123 -10.27 4.73 -14.24
N TYR A 124 -8.99 4.59 -13.93
CA TYR A 124 -8.06 3.90 -14.80
C TYR A 124 -8.55 2.47 -15.10
N GLY A 125 -8.62 2.13 -16.38
CA GLY A 125 -9.20 0.88 -16.89
C GLY A 125 -10.59 1.02 -17.55
N ASP A 126 -11.21 2.21 -17.55
CA ASP A 126 -12.54 2.48 -18.14
C ASP A 126 -12.60 2.44 -19.70
N GLY A 127 -11.83 1.56 -20.34
CA GLY A 127 -11.73 1.41 -21.80
C GLY A 127 -10.93 2.53 -22.48
N ASP A 128 -10.80 2.44 -23.81
CA ASP A 128 -9.95 3.34 -24.59
C ASP A 128 -10.58 4.73 -24.85
N ASN A 129 -9.69 5.73 -24.89
CA ASN A 129 -9.89 7.09 -25.43
C ASN A 129 -10.85 8.02 -24.66
N LYS A 130 -10.72 8.11 -23.33
CA LYS A 130 -11.45 9.10 -22.52
C LYS A 130 -10.75 10.46 -22.56
N ASN A 131 -11.51 11.54 -22.79
CA ASN A 131 -11.03 12.91 -22.69
C ASN A 131 -11.31 13.46 -21.28
N PHE A 132 -10.26 13.71 -20.50
CA PHE A 132 -10.40 14.11 -19.11
C PHE A 132 -10.95 15.54 -18.97
N LYS A 133 -10.51 16.44 -19.85
CA LYS A 133 -11.01 17.82 -19.90
C LYS A 133 -12.51 17.85 -20.15
N GLU A 134 -13.00 17.03 -21.07
CA GLU A 134 -14.43 16.94 -21.38
C GLU A 134 -15.23 16.37 -20.21
N ILE A 135 -14.71 15.34 -19.53
CA ILE A 135 -15.33 14.80 -18.31
C ILE A 135 -15.50 15.90 -17.26
N ILE A 136 -14.45 16.70 -17.02
CA ILE A 136 -14.51 17.83 -16.07
C ILE A 136 -15.53 18.87 -16.55
N LEU A 137 -15.47 19.25 -17.82
CA LEU A 137 -16.37 20.23 -18.43
C LEU A 137 -17.84 19.84 -18.24
N VAL A 138 -18.23 18.63 -18.65
CA VAL A 138 -19.61 18.14 -18.57
C VAL A 138 -20.12 18.18 -17.13
N ASN A 139 -19.28 17.81 -16.16
CA ASN A 139 -19.66 17.86 -14.75
C ASN A 139 -19.80 19.31 -14.23
N LEU A 140 -18.91 20.23 -14.60
CA LEU A 140 -19.06 21.66 -14.24
C LEU A 140 -20.36 22.25 -14.78
N TYR A 141 -20.74 21.90 -16.02
CA TYR A 141 -22.01 22.32 -16.61
C TYR A 141 -23.24 21.70 -15.94
N SER A 142 -23.10 20.51 -15.36
CA SER A 142 -24.19 19.83 -14.63
C SER A 142 -24.47 20.48 -13.26
N TYR A 143 -23.48 21.17 -12.68
CA TYR A 143 -23.59 21.82 -11.36
C TYR A 143 -23.15 23.29 -11.40
N PRO A 144 -23.80 24.14 -12.20
CA PRO A 144 -23.30 25.49 -12.51
C PRO A 144 -23.49 26.49 -11.37
N TYR A 145 -24.35 26.17 -10.40
CA TYR A 145 -24.76 27.09 -9.33
C TYR A 145 -24.16 26.78 -7.96
N THR A 146 -23.19 25.87 -7.90
CA THR A 146 -22.51 25.44 -6.68
C THR A 146 -21.00 25.60 -6.82
N ASN A 147 -20.31 25.70 -5.69
CA ASN A 147 -18.86 25.50 -5.67
C ASN A 147 -18.58 24.01 -5.93
N ASN A 148 -17.66 23.73 -6.85
CA ASN A 148 -17.34 22.39 -7.29
C ASN A 148 -15.89 22.06 -6.97
N ILE A 149 -15.65 20.82 -6.56
CA ILE A 149 -14.32 20.28 -6.29
C ILE A 149 -14.09 19.11 -7.23
N VAL A 150 -13.04 19.20 -8.01
CA VAL A 150 -12.51 18.09 -8.79
C VAL A 150 -11.31 17.53 -8.06
N THR A 151 -11.38 16.26 -7.67
CA THR A 151 -10.24 15.54 -7.08
C THR A 151 -9.60 14.67 -8.13
N ILE A 152 -8.33 14.92 -8.43
CA ILE A 152 -7.51 14.08 -9.30
C ILE A 152 -6.62 13.19 -8.43
N GLU A 153 -6.77 11.88 -8.55
CA GLU A 153 -5.93 10.90 -7.88
C GLU A 153 -4.85 10.42 -8.86
N MET A 154 -3.59 10.71 -8.56
CA MET A 154 -2.42 10.41 -9.37
C MET A 154 -1.53 9.40 -8.63
N LYS A 155 -1.08 8.33 -9.30
CA LYS A 155 -0.31 7.23 -8.71
C LYS A 155 1.07 7.10 -9.34
N LYS A 156 2.12 6.95 -8.54
CA LYS A 156 3.48 6.64 -9.00
C LYS A 156 3.99 5.39 -8.29
N THR A 157 4.36 4.37 -9.05
CA THR A 157 4.99 3.17 -8.49
C THR A 157 6.50 3.31 -8.54
N LEU A 158 7.13 3.18 -7.39
CA LEU A 158 8.57 3.10 -7.19
C LEU A 158 8.95 1.65 -6.92
N THR A 159 9.87 1.11 -7.71
CA THR A 159 10.41 -0.23 -7.48
C THR A 159 11.74 -0.09 -6.74
N ASN A 160 11.90 -0.74 -5.58
CA ASN A 160 13.21 -0.86 -4.96
C ASN A 160 13.94 -2.08 -5.56
N PRO A 161 14.98 -1.88 -6.39
CA PRO A 161 15.68 -2.99 -7.06
C PRO A 161 16.36 -3.96 -6.08
N LYS A 162 16.64 -3.53 -4.84
CA LYS A 162 17.32 -4.37 -3.84
C LYS A 162 16.38 -5.27 -3.04
N ALA A 163 15.09 -4.95 -2.97
CA ALA A 163 14.16 -5.59 -2.03
C ALA A 163 12.96 -6.30 -2.69
N ASN A 164 12.85 -6.28 -4.02
CA ASN A 164 11.68 -6.76 -4.79
C ASN A 164 10.32 -6.26 -4.24
N ASN A 165 10.34 -5.11 -3.58
CA ASN A 165 9.17 -4.45 -3.01
C ASN A 165 8.81 -3.28 -3.92
N GLN A 166 7.53 -3.21 -4.30
CA GLN A 166 6.96 -2.06 -4.98
C GLN A 166 6.27 -1.16 -3.97
N VAL A 167 6.50 0.14 -4.10
CA VAL A 167 5.88 1.18 -3.29
C VAL A 167 5.06 2.06 -4.21
N SER A 168 3.79 2.24 -3.89
CA SER A 168 2.88 3.14 -4.59
C SER A 168 2.75 4.44 -3.81
N LEU A 169 3.07 5.54 -4.46
CA LEU A 169 2.74 6.90 -4.05
C LEU A 169 1.40 7.28 -4.66
N LEU A 170 0.46 7.77 -3.85
CA LEU A 170 -0.83 8.28 -4.28
C LEU A 170 -0.94 9.76 -3.89
N ALA A 171 -0.91 10.63 -4.88
CA ALA A 171 -1.13 12.06 -4.73
C ALA A 171 -2.58 12.41 -5.05
N LYS A 172 -3.21 13.24 -4.22
CA LYS A 172 -4.55 13.80 -4.50
C LYS A 172 -4.44 15.29 -4.73
N VAL A 173 -4.77 15.73 -5.93
CA VAL A 173 -4.85 17.14 -6.29
C VAL A 173 -6.31 17.57 -6.20
N GLU A 174 -6.59 18.64 -5.47
CA GLU A 174 -7.90 19.29 -5.43
C GLU A 174 -7.88 20.51 -6.33
N ILE A 175 -8.85 20.57 -7.23
CA ILE A 175 -9.08 21.68 -8.15
C ILE A 175 -10.45 22.26 -7.83
N GLU A 176 -10.48 23.51 -7.40
CA GLU A 176 -11.67 24.21 -6.93
C GLU A 176 -12.19 25.14 -8.02
N TYR A 177 -13.49 25.07 -8.26
CA TYR A 177 -14.22 25.95 -9.17
C TYR A 177 -15.35 26.62 -8.39
N GLU A 178 -15.31 27.95 -8.29
CA GLU A 178 -16.37 28.72 -7.68
C GLU A 178 -17.65 28.68 -8.53
N LYS A 179 -18.78 28.96 -7.89
CA LYS A 179 -20.07 29.10 -8.56
C LYS A 179 -19.96 29.94 -9.84
N GLY A 180 -20.41 29.38 -10.95
CA GLY A 180 -20.39 30.03 -12.27
C GLY A 180 -19.10 29.80 -13.07
N ASN A 181 -18.00 29.34 -12.47
CA ASN A 181 -16.81 28.96 -13.20
C ASN A 181 -16.99 27.59 -13.86
N LYS A 182 -17.12 27.58 -15.19
CA LYS A 182 -17.31 26.37 -16.00
C LYS A 182 -16.11 26.04 -16.87
N ASN A 183 -15.00 26.77 -16.75
CA ASN A 183 -13.85 26.61 -17.63
C ASN A 183 -12.79 25.71 -16.98
N PRO A 184 -12.58 24.47 -17.45
CA PRO A 184 -11.60 23.55 -16.88
C PRO A 184 -10.15 24.05 -16.95
N LEU A 185 -9.86 25.03 -17.81
CA LEU A 185 -8.51 25.58 -17.98
C LEU A 185 -8.15 26.65 -16.94
N THR A 186 -9.15 27.22 -16.25
CA THR A 186 -8.95 28.34 -15.34
C THR A 186 -9.64 28.05 -14.01
N PRO A 187 -9.16 27.08 -13.23
CA PRO A 187 -9.67 26.83 -11.89
C PRO A 187 -9.40 28.02 -10.97
N ASN A 188 -10.23 28.18 -9.94
CA ASN A 188 -10.02 29.22 -8.93
C ASN A 188 -8.85 28.87 -8.00
N SER A 189 -8.62 27.58 -7.77
CA SER A 189 -7.56 27.07 -6.89
C SER A 189 -7.17 25.66 -7.31
N GLU A 190 -5.88 25.35 -7.27
CA GLU A 190 -5.31 24.04 -7.56
C GLU A 190 -4.22 23.74 -6.53
N LYS A 191 -4.39 22.67 -5.75
CA LYS A 191 -3.45 22.33 -4.67
C LYS A 191 -3.27 20.83 -4.49
N LEU A 192 -2.06 20.44 -4.10
CA LEU A 192 -1.79 19.09 -3.64
C LEU A 192 -2.38 18.95 -2.23
N LYS A 193 -3.47 18.20 -2.11
CA LYS A 193 -4.22 18.06 -0.87
C LYS A 193 -3.67 16.96 0.03
N GLU A 194 -3.31 15.83 -0.56
CA GLU A 194 -2.90 14.64 0.18
C GLU A 194 -1.83 13.89 -0.60
N PHE A 195 -0.89 13.28 0.12
CA PHE A 195 0.16 12.45 -0.42
C PHE A 195 0.30 11.20 0.46
N VAL A 196 -0.11 10.05 -0.07
CA VAL A 196 -0.19 8.77 0.65
C VAL A 196 0.80 7.78 0.06
N VAL A 197 1.49 7.02 0.91
CA VAL A 197 2.49 6.05 0.49
C VAL A 197 2.10 4.66 0.98
N ASN A 198 2.02 3.70 0.05
CA ASN A 198 1.55 2.34 0.32
C ASN A 198 2.53 1.32 -0.25
N PHE A 199 2.65 0.16 0.40
CA PHE A 199 3.24 -1.01 -0.25
C PHE A 199 2.28 -1.61 -1.26
N GLU A 200 2.80 -1.96 -2.44
CA GLU A 200 2.13 -2.92 -3.30
C GLU A 200 2.68 -4.30 -2.93
N ASN A 201 1.81 -5.17 -2.40
CA ASN A 201 2.18 -6.56 -2.26
C ASN A 201 2.35 -7.14 -3.67
N SER A 202 3.59 -7.40 -4.05
CA SER A 202 3.90 -8.30 -5.15
C SER A 202 3.25 -9.63 -4.80
N VAL A 203 2.11 -9.94 -5.42
CA VAL A 203 1.57 -11.30 -5.44
C VAL A 203 2.62 -12.10 -6.19
N VAL A 204 3.52 -12.73 -5.43
CA VAL A 204 4.41 -13.76 -5.96
C VAL A 204 3.48 -14.83 -6.51
N LYS A 205 3.44 -14.94 -7.84
CA LYS A 205 2.82 -16.08 -8.53
C LYS A 205 3.61 -17.35 -8.22
#